data_AF-A0A1E4A172-F1
#
_entry.id   AF-A0A1E4A172-F1
#
_cell.length_a   1.000
_cell.length_b   1.000
_cell.length_c   1.000
_cell.angle_alpha   90.00
_cell.angle_beta   90.00
_cell.angle_gamma   90.00
#
_symmetry.space_group_name_H-M   'P 1'
#
loop_
_entity.id
_entity.type
_entity.pdbx_description
1 polymer ?
#
loop_
_entity_poly.entity_id
_entity_poly.type
_entity_poly.pdbx_seq_one_letter_code
_entity_poly.pdbx_strand_id
1 'polypeptide(L)'
;MSQKRFFPNLNGVRFIAAFMVLIHHVEQAKHALGLENIYDWTIIQHMGRLGVGLFFVLSGFLITYLLLQEKHNHGNIAAGSFYLRRAFRIWPVYFIVILSSYFIFPHIPLLEYPGAVENVNNYYRERLGFLLLILPNFAFILYDLPYWCAQAWSIGVEEQFYYLWPWLLKYPKRRWLIILFFLAVTALVLSLGLYFLQVPFEVKQEKVIAFLGQFRLQVMAFGGLLAWLVFKEKNTVLDILFRKDVQYAVYAFTAAFFLSGLHFTGFMEIYAVLFGFFILNVACNPNSVINLEYKWISYLGKISYGLYLYHVVAIVLTINILKYLQTDSTVVYNLLLYTIAIAVTILICTLSFEFLEKPLLRYKDRKFGR
;
A
#
# COMPACT_ATOMS: atom_id res chain seq x y z
N MET A 1 -16.88 -13.52 -26.45
CA MET A 1 -15.76 -13.39 -25.50
C MET A 1 -15.56 -11.91 -25.20
N SER A 2 -15.88 -11.45 -23.99
CA SER A 2 -15.56 -10.07 -23.56
C SER A 2 -14.03 -9.92 -23.56
N GLN A 3 -13.50 -9.00 -24.37
CA GLN A 3 -12.07 -8.69 -24.37
C GLN A 3 -11.65 -8.28 -22.95
N LYS A 4 -10.49 -8.75 -22.47
CA LYS A 4 -9.90 -8.28 -21.22
C LYS A 4 -9.72 -6.76 -21.34
N ARG A 5 -10.44 -5.98 -20.53
CA ARG A 5 -10.33 -4.52 -20.54
C ARG A 5 -8.97 -4.17 -19.94
N PHE A 6 -8.08 -3.62 -20.76
CA PHE A 6 -6.85 -3.03 -20.30
C PHE A 6 -7.17 -1.67 -19.69
N PHE A 7 -6.65 -1.42 -18.49
CA PHE A 7 -6.78 -0.13 -17.82
C PHE A 7 -5.46 0.63 -18.00
N PRO A 8 -5.41 1.61 -18.92
CA PRO A 8 -4.23 2.43 -19.09
C PRO A 8 -3.89 3.20 -17.81
N ASN A 9 -2.68 3.74 -17.73
CA ASN A 9 -2.21 4.63 -16.66
C ASN A 9 -2.12 4.05 -15.23
N LEU A 10 -2.68 2.87 -14.95
CA LEU A 10 -2.69 2.32 -13.59
C LEU A 10 -1.30 2.09 -13.02
N ASN A 11 -0.31 1.77 -13.85
CA ASN A 11 1.07 1.68 -13.39
C ASN A 11 1.56 3.05 -12.90
N GLY A 12 1.26 4.13 -13.62
CA GLY A 12 1.63 5.47 -13.16
C GLY A 12 0.97 5.86 -11.85
N VAL A 13 -0.30 5.52 -11.66
CA VAL A 13 -0.99 5.72 -10.36
C VAL A 13 -0.27 4.98 -9.24
N ARG A 14 0.14 3.72 -9.45
CA ARG A 14 0.92 2.95 -8.47
C ARG A 14 2.27 3.58 -8.16
N PHE A 15 2.96 4.09 -9.19
CA PHE A 15 4.23 4.79 -8.99
C PHE A 15 4.04 6.03 -8.11
N ILE A 16 3.05 6.88 -8.43
CA ILE A 16 2.74 8.08 -7.64
C ILE A 16 2.48 7.69 -6.17
N ALA A 17 1.63 6.69 -5.94
CA ALA A 17 1.31 6.21 -4.60
C ALA A 17 2.56 5.72 -3.84
N ALA A 18 3.43 4.93 -4.46
CA ALA A 18 4.66 4.44 -3.83
C ALA A 18 5.68 5.57 -3.59
N PHE A 19 5.80 6.50 -4.54
CA PHE A 19 6.71 7.64 -4.44
C PHE A 19 6.28 8.60 -3.32
N MET A 20 4.98 8.84 -3.15
CA MET A 20 4.43 9.58 -2.00
C MET A 20 4.87 8.98 -0.66
N VAL A 21 4.82 7.65 -0.55
CA VAL A 21 5.25 6.94 0.65
C VAL A 21 6.77 7.06 0.84
N LEU A 22 7.56 6.98 -0.22
CA LEU A 22 9.01 7.14 -0.15
C LEU A 22 9.40 8.53 0.39
N ILE A 23 8.85 9.61 -0.18
CA ILE A 23 9.15 10.99 0.23
C ILE A 23 8.78 11.21 1.70
N HIS A 24 7.60 10.72 2.12
CA HIS A 24 7.19 10.77 3.52
C HIS A 24 8.22 10.12 4.46
N HIS A 25 8.70 8.93 4.14
CA HIS A 25 9.66 8.22 5.00
C HIS A 25 11.08 8.81 4.94
N VAL A 26 11.48 9.44 3.83
CA VAL A 26 12.74 10.22 3.78
C VAL A 26 12.69 11.35 4.80
N GLU A 27 11.62 12.15 4.77
CA GLU A 27 11.47 13.29 5.69
C GLU A 27 11.23 12.84 7.13
N GLN A 28 10.49 11.75 7.35
CA GLN A 28 10.33 11.14 8.67
C GLN A 28 11.67 10.70 9.27
N ALA A 29 12.54 10.08 8.46
CA ALA A 29 13.86 9.66 8.89
C ALA A 29 14.77 10.84 9.20
N LYS A 30 14.73 11.90 8.38
CA LYS A 30 15.46 13.14 8.66
C LYS A 30 14.98 13.80 9.96
N HIS A 31 13.68 13.85 10.20
CA HIS A 31 13.09 14.40 11.42
C HIS A 31 13.52 13.62 12.66
N ALA A 32 13.45 12.29 12.62
CA ALA A 32 13.91 11.42 13.71
C ALA A 32 15.41 11.62 14.04
N LEU A 33 16.18 12.11 13.08
CA LEU A 33 17.61 12.37 13.19
C LEU A 33 17.99 13.80 13.57
N GLY A 34 17.00 14.70 13.71
CA GLY A 34 17.27 16.12 13.89
C GLY A 34 17.98 16.79 12.71
N LEU A 35 17.91 16.19 11.51
CA LEU A 35 18.43 16.80 10.28
C LEU A 35 17.44 17.85 9.75
N GLU A 36 17.91 18.86 9.03
CA GLU A 36 17.04 19.85 8.39
C GLU A 36 16.03 19.16 7.46
N ASN A 37 14.74 19.36 7.73
CA ASN A 37 13.66 18.60 7.13
C ASN A 37 12.41 19.46 6.96
N ILE A 38 11.47 18.95 6.17
CA ILE A 38 10.13 19.51 5.97
C ILE A 38 9.05 18.54 6.47
N TYR A 39 9.40 17.64 7.39
CA TYR A 39 8.46 16.63 7.89
C TYR A 39 7.25 17.28 8.57
N ASP A 40 7.44 18.38 9.29
CA ASP A 40 6.37 19.09 9.99
C ASP A 40 5.41 19.85 9.06
N TRP A 41 5.70 19.89 7.75
CA TRP A 41 4.71 20.35 6.80
C TRP A 41 3.57 19.33 6.74
N THR A 42 2.35 19.79 6.99
CA THR A 42 1.14 18.95 7.04
C THR A 42 1.04 18.01 5.83
N ILE A 43 1.29 18.52 4.63
CA ILE A 43 1.28 17.72 3.40
C ILE A 43 2.25 16.52 3.46
N ILE A 44 3.44 16.69 4.03
CA ILE A 44 4.47 15.65 4.13
C ILE A 44 4.08 14.61 5.19
N GLN A 45 3.62 15.02 6.37
CA GLN A 45 3.14 14.08 7.41
C GLN A 45 2.02 13.16 6.91
N HIS A 46 1.18 13.67 6.01
CA HIS A 46 0.04 12.93 5.49
C HIS A 46 0.31 12.18 4.18
N MET A 47 1.36 12.55 3.43
CA MET A 47 1.70 11.98 2.13
C MET A 47 1.79 10.45 2.15
N GLY A 48 2.38 9.86 3.20
CA GLY A 48 2.45 8.40 3.34
C GLY A 48 1.08 7.73 3.49
N ARG A 49 0.20 8.27 4.34
CA ARG A 49 -1.17 7.76 4.53
C ARG A 49 -2.04 7.94 3.28
N LEU A 50 -1.82 9.03 2.55
CA LEU A 50 -2.51 9.35 1.31
C LEU A 50 -2.07 8.41 0.18
N GLY A 51 -0.76 8.14 0.05
CA GLY A 51 -0.24 7.13 -0.89
C GLY A 51 -0.81 5.74 -0.62
N VAL A 52 -0.86 5.30 0.64
CA VAL A 52 -1.50 4.03 1.01
C VAL A 52 -3.02 4.04 0.71
N GLY A 53 -3.71 5.15 0.99
CA GLY A 53 -5.12 5.31 0.63
C GLY A 53 -5.37 5.18 -0.88
N LEU A 54 -4.52 5.77 -1.70
CA LEU A 54 -4.57 5.65 -3.17
C LEU A 54 -4.36 4.20 -3.61
N PHE A 55 -3.41 3.47 -3.00
CA PHE A 55 -3.25 2.03 -3.22
C PHE A 55 -4.51 1.25 -2.85
N PHE A 56 -5.12 1.54 -1.70
CA PHE A 56 -6.32 0.82 -1.24
C PHE A 56 -7.50 1.00 -2.20
N VAL A 57 -7.78 2.22 -2.66
CA VAL A 57 -8.84 2.46 -3.66
C VAL A 57 -8.51 1.73 -4.96
N LEU A 58 -7.26 1.80 -5.43
CA LEU A 58 -6.82 1.14 -6.65
C LEU A 58 -6.96 -0.38 -6.58
N SER A 59 -6.56 -0.99 -5.45
CA SER A 59 -6.65 -2.43 -5.23
C SER A 59 -8.10 -2.90 -5.17
N GLY A 60 -8.94 -2.18 -4.45
CA GLY A 60 -10.39 -2.38 -4.42
C GLY A 60 -11.02 -2.33 -5.81
N PHE A 61 -10.67 -1.31 -6.61
CA PHE A 61 -11.14 -1.15 -7.99
C PHE A 61 -10.71 -2.34 -8.86
N LEU A 62 -9.42 -2.63 -8.93
CA LEU A 62 -8.90 -3.62 -9.86
C LEU A 62 -9.37 -5.03 -9.52
N ILE A 63 -9.36 -5.42 -8.25
CA ILE A 63 -9.79 -6.76 -7.84
C ILE A 63 -11.27 -6.95 -8.07
N THR A 64 -12.09 -5.96 -7.73
CA THR A 64 -13.53 -6.05 -7.96
C THR A 64 -13.84 -6.20 -9.44
N TYR A 65 -13.23 -5.37 -10.29
CA TYR A 65 -13.46 -5.45 -11.73
C TYR A 65 -13.05 -6.81 -12.30
N LEU A 66 -11.87 -7.32 -11.93
CA LEU A 66 -11.38 -8.62 -12.40
C LEU A 66 -12.27 -9.78 -11.95
N LEU A 67 -12.76 -9.76 -10.71
CA LEU A 67 -13.66 -10.79 -10.19
C LEU A 67 -15.04 -10.74 -10.83
N LEU A 68 -15.58 -9.53 -11.10
CA LEU A 68 -16.82 -9.36 -11.84
C LEU A 68 -16.68 -9.87 -13.28
N GLN A 69 -15.58 -9.55 -13.94
CA GLN A 69 -15.29 -10.02 -15.30
C GLN A 69 -15.10 -11.55 -15.34
N GLU A 70 -14.39 -12.14 -14.37
CA GLU A 70 -14.23 -13.59 -14.25
C GLU A 70 -15.59 -14.28 -14.08
N LYS A 71 -16.42 -13.77 -13.15
CA LYS A 71 -17.77 -14.29 -12.93
C LYS A 71 -18.66 -14.18 -14.15
N HIS A 72 -18.56 -13.09 -14.90
CA HIS A 72 -19.31 -12.91 -16.14
C HIS A 72 -18.87 -13.89 -17.23
N ASN A 73 -17.56 -14.12 -17.37
CA ASN A 73 -17.02 -14.97 -18.43
C ASN A 73 -17.15 -16.46 -18.12
N HIS A 74 -17.11 -16.87 -16.86
CA HIS A 74 -17.09 -18.29 -16.45
C HIS A 74 -18.30 -18.71 -15.61
N GLY A 75 -19.23 -17.80 -15.32
CA GLY A 75 -20.40 -18.04 -14.45
C GLY A 75 -20.08 -18.14 -12.95
N ASN A 76 -18.81 -18.24 -12.57
CA ASN A 76 -18.36 -18.45 -11.19
C ASN A 76 -17.01 -17.74 -10.93
N ILE A 77 -16.66 -17.60 -9.66
CA ILE A 77 -15.36 -17.09 -9.21
C ILE A 77 -14.51 -18.28 -8.70
N ALA A 78 -13.36 -18.48 -9.32
CA ALA A 78 -12.33 -19.44 -8.91
C ALA A 78 -11.43 -18.81 -7.84
N ALA A 79 -11.94 -18.71 -6.61
CA ALA A 79 -11.25 -18.09 -5.48
C ALA A 79 -9.84 -18.67 -5.23
N GLY A 80 -9.67 -20.00 -5.35
CA GLY A 80 -8.35 -20.64 -5.21
C GLY A 80 -7.33 -20.13 -6.23
N SER A 81 -7.70 -20.05 -7.51
CA SER A 81 -6.83 -19.51 -8.56
C SER A 81 -6.56 -18.01 -8.35
N PHE A 82 -7.54 -17.26 -7.84
CA PHE A 82 -7.34 -15.86 -7.44
C PHE A 82 -6.27 -15.74 -6.35
N TYR A 83 -6.37 -16.51 -5.26
CA TYR A 83 -5.40 -16.48 -4.17
C TYR A 83 -4.01 -16.90 -4.64
N LEU A 84 -3.91 -17.94 -5.48
CA LEU A 84 -2.64 -18.38 -6.03
C LEU A 84 -1.95 -17.26 -6.81
N ARG A 85 -2.68 -16.53 -7.68
CA ARG A 85 -2.13 -15.40 -8.44
C ARG A 85 -1.62 -14.28 -7.54
N ARG A 86 -2.29 -14.02 -6.41
CA ARG A 86 -1.90 -12.98 -5.45
C ARG A 86 -0.70 -13.43 -4.62
N ALA A 87 -0.70 -14.67 -4.13
CA ALA A 87 0.42 -15.25 -3.41
C ALA A 87 1.72 -15.18 -4.21
N PHE A 88 1.72 -15.62 -5.48
CA PHE A 88 2.91 -15.54 -6.35
C PHE A 88 3.38 -14.12 -6.66
N ARG A 89 2.51 -13.12 -6.50
CA ARG A 89 2.84 -11.71 -6.76
C ARG A 89 3.35 -10.98 -5.53
N ILE A 90 2.80 -11.28 -4.35
CA ILE A 90 2.99 -10.49 -3.13
C ILE A 90 3.93 -11.22 -2.17
N TRP A 91 3.64 -12.49 -1.88
CA TRP A 91 4.32 -13.22 -0.80
C TRP A 91 5.84 -13.33 -0.96
N PRO A 92 6.43 -13.54 -2.16
CA PRO A 92 7.87 -13.67 -2.30
C PRO A 92 8.65 -12.46 -1.76
N VAL A 93 8.30 -11.25 -2.20
CA VAL A 93 8.98 -10.02 -1.77
C VAL A 93 8.64 -9.72 -0.31
N TYR A 94 7.37 -9.91 0.09
CA TYR A 94 6.95 -9.76 1.48
C TYR A 94 7.82 -10.60 2.43
N PHE A 95 7.94 -11.91 2.19
CA PHE A 95 8.72 -12.79 3.04
C PHE A 95 10.21 -12.48 3.00
N ILE A 96 10.76 -12.11 1.84
CA ILE A 96 12.18 -11.70 1.78
C ILE A 96 12.43 -10.49 2.67
N VAL A 97 11.59 -9.45 2.58
CA VAL A 97 11.76 -8.24 3.38
C VAL A 97 11.59 -8.57 4.86
N ILE A 98 10.52 -9.28 5.25
CA ILE A 98 10.28 -9.65 6.65
C ILE A 98 11.41 -10.50 7.23
N LEU A 99 11.82 -11.57 6.54
CA LEU A 99 12.88 -12.44 7.04
C LEU A 99 14.22 -11.71 7.09
N SER A 100 14.50 -10.84 6.12
CA SER A 100 15.73 -10.03 6.15
C SER A 100 15.71 -9.02 7.30
N SER A 101 14.57 -8.38 7.59
CA SER A 101 14.39 -7.48 8.73
C SER A 101 14.61 -8.14 10.09
N TYR A 102 14.43 -9.46 10.17
CA TYR A 102 14.59 -10.23 11.41
C TYR A 102 15.95 -10.88 11.57
N PHE A 103 16.51 -11.41 10.48
CA PHE A 103 17.67 -12.31 10.54
C PHE A 103 18.93 -11.73 9.87
N ILE A 104 18.82 -10.64 9.11
CA ILE A 104 19.93 -10.09 8.32
C ILE A 104 20.21 -8.63 8.69
N PHE A 105 19.22 -7.76 8.53
CA PHE A 105 19.40 -6.31 8.68
C PHE A 105 19.87 -5.88 10.08
N PRO A 106 19.39 -6.49 11.20
CA PRO A 106 19.90 -6.17 12.54
C PRO A 106 21.41 -6.44 12.74
N HIS A 107 22.02 -7.24 11.86
CA HIS A 107 23.45 -7.59 11.92
C HIS A 107 24.32 -6.77 10.95
N ILE A 108 23.74 -5.78 10.26
CA ILE A 108 24.45 -4.93 9.31
C ILE A 108 24.47 -3.49 9.87
N PRO A 109 25.62 -2.97 10.32
CA PRO A 109 25.71 -1.63 10.92
C PRO A 109 25.21 -0.50 10.01
N LEU A 110 25.41 -0.62 8.69
CA LEU A 110 24.91 0.36 7.72
C LEU A 110 23.38 0.42 7.63
N LEU A 111 22.68 -0.61 8.13
CA LEU A 111 21.22 -0.68 8.13
C LEU A 111 20.61 -0.36 9.49
N GLU A 112 21.42 0.05 10.47
CA GLU A 112 20.92 0.52 11.77
C GLU A 112 20.21 1.88 11.60
N TYR A 113 18.96 1.97 12.03
CA TYR A 113 18.19 3.21 11.99
C TYR A 113 18.82 4.19 12.96
N PRO A 114 19.35 5.30 12.44
CA PRO A 114 20.06 6.24 13.29
C PRO A 114 19.16 6.83 14.39
N GLY A 115 19.65 6.86 15.63
CA GLY A 115 18.94 7.47 16.75
C GLY A 115 17.78 6.63 17.34
N ALA A 116 17.57 5.40 16.84
CA ALA A 116 16.58 4.48 17.39
C ALA A 116 17.26 3.18 17.84
N VAL A 117 17.03 2.77 19.08
CA VAL A 117 17.38 1.42 19.54
C VAL A 117 16.21 0.51 19.21
N GLU A 118 16.29 -0.17 18.06
CA GLU A 118 15.28 -1.16 17.69
C GLU A 118 15.46 -2.41 18.55
N ASN A 119 14.51 -2.62 19.46
CA ASN A 119 14.52 -3.79 20.32
C ASN A 119 13.70 -4.91 19.69
N VAL A 120 14.23 -5.51 18.61
CA VAL A 120 13.61 -6.65 17.90
C VAL A 120 13.38 -7.84 18.84
N ASN A 121 14.13 -7.92 19.95
CA ASN A 121 14.07 -9.04 20.90
C ASN A 121 12.78 -9.03 21.76
N ASN A 122 12.16 -7.87 21.96
CA ASN A 122 10.88 -7.78 22.67
C ASN A 122 9.75 -8.34 21.80
N TYR A 123 8.96 -9.27 22.37
CA TYR A 123 7.85 -9.93 21.67
C TYR A 123 8.23 -10.56 20.32
N TYR A 124 9.49 -11.01 20.21
CA TYR A 124 10.07 -11.52 18.97
C TYR A 124 9.22 -12.62 18.33
N ARG A 125 8.78 -13.59 19.16
CA ARG A 125 8.06 -14.79 18.69
C ARG A 125 6.64 -14.44 18.27
N GLU A 126 5.96 -13.60 19.04
CA GLU A 126 4.61 -13.14 18.80
C GLU A 126 4.56 -12.33 17.50
N ARG A 127 5.46 -11.35 17.38
CA ARG A 127 5.57 -10.48 16.21
C ARG A 127 5.91 -11.30 14.95
N LEU A 128 6.89 -12.20 15.03
CA LEU A 128 7.25 -13.09 13.91
C LEU A 128 6.09 -14.00 13.53
N GLY A 129 5.34 -14.55 14.50
CA GLY A 129 4.16 -15.38 14.26
C GLY A 129 3.10 -14.66 13.43
N PHE A 130 2.75 -13.43 13.82
CA PHE A 130 1.81 -12.61 13.05
C PHE A 130 2.32 -12.29 11.64
N LEU A 131 3.61 -12.01 11.47
CA LEU A 131 4.20 -11.76 10.16
C LEU A 131 4.19 -13.00 9.26
N LEU A 132 4.51 -14.18 9.79
CA LEU A 132 4.45 -15.44 9.04
C LEU A 132 3.02 -15.81 8.64
N LEU A 133 2.03 -15.41 9.43
CA LEU A 133 0.60 -15.54 9.12
C LEU A 133 0.06 -14.43 8.20
N ILE A 134 0.91 -13.50 7.73
CA ILE A 134 0.55 -12.37 6.88
C ILE A 134 -0.50 -11.47 7.57
N LEU A 135 -0.28 -11.24 8.87
CA LEU A 135 -1.03 -10.32 9.72
C LEU A 135 -0.14 -9.18 10.25
N PRO A 136 0.67 -8.50 9.41
CA PRO A 136 1.58 -7.45 9.84
C PRO A 136 0.85 -6.26 10.49
N ASN A 137 -0.41 -5.99 10.15
CA ASN A 137 -1.20 -4.95 10.82
C ASN A 137 -1.53 -5.29 12.28
N PHE A 138 -1.78 -6.56 12.60
CA PHE A 138 -1.94 -6.99 13.98
C PHE A 138 -0.62 -6.89 14.74
N ALA A 139 0.48 -7.35 14.14
CA ALA A 139 1.82 -7.22 14.73
C ALA A 139 2.16 -5.75 15.01
N PHE A 140 1.92 -4.86 14.05
CA PHE A 140 2.15 -3.43 14.18
C PHE A 140 1.37 -2.83 15.36
N ILE A 141 0.08 -3.13 15.50
CA ILE A 141 -0.74 -2.58 16.58
C ILE A 141 -0.37 -3.17 17.94
N LEU A 142 -0.12 -4.48 18.02
CA LEU A 142 0.08 -5.17 19.28
C LEU A 142 1.51 -5.00 19.81
N TYR A 143 2.51 -5.14 18.94
CA TYR A 143 3.92 -5.28 19.31
C TYR A 143 4.88 -4.34 18.56
N ASP A 144 4.37 -3.40 17.77
CA ASP A 144 5.13 -2.62 16.79
C ASP A 144 5.83 -3.49 15.74
N LEU A 145 6.45 -2.89 14.72
CA LEU A 145 7.21 -3.60 13.70
C LEU A 145 8.61 -3.00 13.57
N PRO A 146 9.62 -3.80 13.19
CA PRO A 146 10.93 -3.27 12.84
C PRO A 146 10.79 -2.24 11.73
N TYR A 147 11.48 -1.09 11.88
CA TYR A 147 11.35 0.01 10.92
C TYR A 147 11.57 -0.41 9.46
N TRP A 148 12.48 -1.35 9.18
CA TRP A 148 12.73 -1.87 7.82
C TRP A 148 11.50 -2.46 7.14
N CYS A 149 10.53 -2.96 7.91
CA CYS A 149 9.31 -3.56 7.39
C CYS A 149 8.03 -3.02 8.02
N ALA A 150 8.09 -1.89 8.74
CA ALA A 150 6.93 -1.32 9.42
C ALA A 150 5.79 -1.04 8.44
N GLN A 151 6.09 -0.53 7.25
CA GLN A 151 5.17 -0.30 6.14
C GLN A 151 4.38 -1.55 5.70
N ALA A 152 4.84 -2.76 6.04
CA ALA A 152 4.14 -3.99 5.70
C ALA A 152 2.74 -4.10 6.34
N TRP A 153 2.42 -3.31 7.37
CA TRP A 153 1.09 -3.29 7.99
C TRP A 153 -0.02 -3.12 6.94
N SER A 154 0.17 -2.25 5.94
CA SER A 154 -0.86 -1.96 4.93
C SER A 154 -1.11 -3.16 4.00
N ILE A 155 -0.08 -3.98 3.76
CA ILE A 155 -0.17 -5.21 2.97
C ILE A 155 -1.02 -6.25 3.71
N GLY A 156 -0.92 -6.31 5.04
CA GLY A 156 -1.78 -7.17 5.86
C GLY A 156 -3.27 -6.82 5.71
N VAL A 157 -3.58 -5.52 5.74
CA VAL A 157 -4.94 -5.01 5.50
C VAL A 157 -5.42 -5.36 4.08
N GLU A 158 -4.55 -5.21 3.09
CA GLU A 158 -4.83 -5.54 1.71
C GLU A 158 -5.08 -7.05 1.50
N GLU A 159 -4.25 -7.92 2.06
CA GLU A 159 -4.45 -9.38 2.00
C GLU A 159 -5.74 -9.80 2.74
N GLN A 160 -6.09 -9.15 3.86
CA GLN A 160 -7.38 -9.36 4.53
C GLN A 160 -8.58 -9.02 3.64
N PHE A 161 -8.50 -7.90 2.90
CA PHE A 161 -9.49 -7.59 1.87
C PHE A 161 -9.53 -8.68 0.79
N TYR A 162 -8.38 -9.18 0.37
CA TYR A 162 -8.30 -10.21 -0.66
C TYR A 162 -8.94 -11.50 -0.21
N TYR A 163 -8.74 -11.90 1.05
CA TYR A 163 -9.41 -13.06 1.62
C TYR A 163 -10.92 -12.88 1.65
N LEU A 164 -11.41 -11.72 2.05
CA LEU A 164 -12.86 -11.47 2.19
C LEU A 164 -13.58 -11.35 0.83
N TRP A 165 -13.02 -10.58 -0.11
CA TRP A 165 -13.77 -10.02 -1.23
C TRP A 165 -14.28 -11.03 -2.28
N PRO A 166 -13.50 -12.04 -2.72
CA PRO A 166 -13.97 -13.07 -3.66
C PRO A 166 -15.21 -13.82 -3.13
N TRP A 167 -15.26 -14.11 -1.83
CA TRP A 167 -16.38 -14.82 -1.22
C TRP A 167 -17.65 -13.96 -1.18
N LEU A 168 -17.53 -12.65 -0.92
CA LEU A 168 -18.66 -11.72 -0.96
C LEU A 168 -19.29 -11.61 -2.36
N LEU A 169 -18.48 -11.68 -3.41
CA LEU A 169 -18.95 -11.64 -4.80
C LEU A 169 -19.44 -13.01 -5.28
N LYS A 170 -18.86 -14.10 -4.77
CA LYS A 170 -19.24 -15.47 -5.11
C LYS A 170 -20.57 -15.87 -4.48
N TYR A 171 -20.79 -15.54 -3.20
CA TYR A 171 -21.97 -15.93 -2.43
C TYR A 171 -22.81 -14.72 -2.00
N PRO A 172 -23.52 -14.04 -2.93
CA PRO A 172 -24.26 -12.82 -2.62
C PRO A 172 -25.35 -13.01 -1.56
N LYS A 173 -26.00 -14.18 -1.52
CA LYS A 173 -27.04 -14.52 -0.53
C LYS A 173 -26.49 -14.72 0.90
N ARG A 174 -25.18 -14.93 1.07
CA ARG A 174 -24.53 -15.20 2.37
C ARG A 174 -23.57 -14.09 2.81
N ARG A 175 -23.64 -12.90 2.17
CA ARG A 175 -22.71 -11.78 2.44
C ARG A 175 -22.63 -11.41 3.91
N TRP A 176 -23.77 -11.27 4.58
CA TRP A 176 -23.81 -10.91 5.99
C TRP A 176 -23.16 -11.97 6.88
N LEU A 177 -23.39 -13.26 6.63
CA LEU A 177 -22.72 -14.34 7.38
C LEU A 177 -21.20 -14.29 7.19
N ILE A 178 -20.73 -14.05 5.97
CA ILE A 178 -19.30 -13.94 5.66
C ILE A 178 -18.68 -12.72 6.36
N ILE A 179 -19.35 -11.56 6.31
CA ILE A 179 -18.91 -10.33 6.98
C ILE A 179 -18.86 -10.55 8.49
N LEU A 180 -19.93 -11.08 9.08
CA LEU A 180 -20.00 -11.34 10.52
C LEU A 180 -18.93 -12.33 10.98
N PHE A 181 -18.72 -13.42 10.23
CA PHE A 181 -17.65 -14.38 10.52
C PHE A 181 -16.28 -13.72 10.46
N PHE A 182 -16.00 -12.96 9.40
CA PHE A 182 -14.73 -12.24 9.24
C PHE A 182 -14.49 -11.23 10.37
N LEU A 183 -15.51 -10.45 10.75
CA LEU A 183 -15.44 -9.50 11.85
C LEU A 183 -15.26 -10.22 13.20
N ALA A 184 -15.96 -11.33 13.44
CA ALA A 184 -15.83 -12.12 14.66
C ALA A 184 -14.42 -12.70 14.81
N VAL A 185 -13.84 -13.26 13.74
CA VAL A 185 -12.46 -13.76 13.74
C VAL A 185 -11.46 -12.63 13.96
N THR A 186 -11.64 -11.49 13.27
CA THR A 186 -10.77 -10.31 13.42
C THR A 186 -10.80 -9.79 14.87
N ALA A 187 -11.99 -9.66 15.45
CA ALA A 187 -12.19 -9.22 16.83
C ALA A 187 -11.62 -10.22 17.85
N LEU A 188 -11.78 -11.53 17.60
CA LEU A 188 -11.20 -12.58 18.45
C LEU A 188 -9.68 -12.51 18.46
N VAL A 189 -9.04 -12.40 17.30
CA VAL A 189 -7.56 -12.31 17.19
C VAL A 189 -7.05 -11.05 17.89
N LEU A 190 -7.72 -9.90 17.68
CA LEU A 190 -7.34 -8.65 18.34
C LEU A 190 -7.52 -8.74 19.87
N SER A 191 -8.64 -9.29 20.33
CA SER A 191 -8.96 -9.45 21.75
C SER A 191 -7.97 -10.38 22.46
N LEU A 192 -7.64 -11.52 21.84
CA LEU A 192 -6.62 -12.44 22.36
C LEU A 192 -5.24 -11.75 22.41
N GLY A 193 -4.86 -11.04 21.35
CA GLY A 193 -3.60 -10.29 21.33
C GLY A 193 -3.52 -9.24 22.45
N LEU A 194 -4.57 -8.45 22.65
CA LEU A 194 -4.66 -7.47 23.73
C LEU A 194 -4.69 -8.12 25.12
N TYR A 195 -5.29 -9.31 25.26
CA TYR A 195 -5.28 -10.08 26.49
C TYR A 195 -3.85 -10.50 26.87
N PHE A 196 -3.10 -11.07 25.92
CA PHE A 196 -1.72 -11.53 26.15
C PHE A 196 -0.70 -10.39 26.28
N LEU A 197 -1.01 -9.19 25.78
CA LEU A 197 -0.12 -8.03 25.92
C LEU A 197 -0.02 -7.50 27.36
N GLN A 198 -0.98 -7.84 28.24
CA GLN A 198 -0.96 -7.49 29.68
C GLN A 198 -0.77 -5.98 29.98
N VAL A 199 -1.21 -5.10 29.09
CA VAL A 199 -1.14 -3.63 29.27
C VAL A 199 -2.40 -3.06 29.96
N PRO A 200 -2.33 -1.84 30.54
CA PRO A 200 -3.49 -1.14 31.09
C PRO A 200 -4.63 -0.97 30.09
N PHE A 201 -5.85 -0.77 30.60
CA PHE A 201 -7.06 -0.68 29.78
C PHE A 201 -7.02 0.51 28.82
N GLU A 202 -6.46 1.64 29.24
CA GLU A 202 -6.30 2.86 28.45
C GLU A 202 -5.44 2.58 27.21
N VAL A 203 -4.33 1.85 27.37
CA VAL A 203 -3.46 1.44 26.26
C VAL A 203 -4.17 0.46 25.33
N LYS A 204 -5.01 -0.43 25.87
CA LYS A 204 -5.85 -1.32 25.03
C LYS A 204 -6.83 -0.51 24.19
N GLN A 205 -7.47 0.52 24.76
CA GLN A 205 -8.38 1.39 24.02
C GLN A 205 -7.67 2.12 22.88
N GLU A 206 -6.49 2.69 23.14
CA GLU A 206 -5.67 3.35 22.11
C GLU A 206 -5.32 2.39 20.97
N LYS A 207 -4.89 1.16 21.28
CA LYS A 207 -4.58 0.14 20.27
C LYS A 207 -5.80 -0.27 19.45
N VAL A 208 -7.00 -0.36 20.05
CA VAL A 208 -8.24 -0.62 19.31
C VAL A 208 -8.58 0.52 18.36
N ILE A 209 -8.49 1.77 18.82
CA ILE A 209 -8.74 2.95 17.97
C ILE A 209 -7.74 2.99 16.81
N ALA A 210 -6.46 2.74 17.08
CA ALA A 210 -5.42 2.68 16.06
C ALA A 210 -5.68 1.54 15.04
N PHE A 211 -6.10 0.36 15.50
CA PHE A 211 -6.46 -0.77 14.63
C PHE A 211 -7.62 -0.40 13.70
N LEU A 212 -8.70 0.15 14.24
CA LEU A 212 -9.86 0.58 13.43
C LEU A 212 -9.46 1.66 12.42
N GLY A 213 -8.60 2.59 12.82
CA GLY A 213 -8.06 3.63 11.96
C GLY A 213 -7.16 3.12 10.82
N GLN A 214 -6.52 1.95 10.98
CA GLN A 214 -5.69 1.31 9.95
C GLN A 214 -6.46 0.34 9.05
N PHE A 215 -7.48 -0.35 9.58
CA PHE A 215 -8.16 -1.46 8.91
C PHE A 215 -8.84 -1.06 7.58
N ARG A 216 -9.36 0.17 7.47
CA ARG A 216 -9.76 0.90 6.24
C ARG A 216 -10.37 0.10 5.06
N LEU A 217 -11.02 -1.04 5.29
CA LEU A 217 -11.62 -1.87 4.25
C LEU A 217 -12.71 -1.13 3.47
N GLN A 218 -13.35 -0.13 4.10
CA GLN A 218 -14.32 0.76 3.46
C GLN A 218 -13.72 1.53 2.28
N VAL A 219 -12.44 1.91 2.33
CA VAL A 219 -11.74 2.63 1.26
C VAL A 219 -11.55 1.71 0.03
N MET A 220 -11.19 0.45 0.26
CA MET A 220 -11.09 -0.55 -0.80
C MET A 220 -12.47 -0.91 -1.36
N ALA A 221 -13.48 -1.05 -0.49
CA ALA A 221 -14.86 -1.30 -0.90
C ALA A 221 -15.41 -0.17 -1.78
N PHE A 222 -15.05 1.09 -1.50
CA PHE A 222 -15.37 2.23 -2.35
C PHE A 222 -14.73 2.11 -3.74
N GLY A 223 -13.45 1.72 -3.82
CA GLY A 223 -12.82 1.36 -5.11
C GLY A 223 -13.60 0.27 -5.84
N GLY A 224 -14.07 -0.74 -5.11
CA GLY A 224 -14.93 -1.80 -5.66
C GLY A 224 -16.28 -1.32 -6.17
N LEU A 225 -16.90 -0.34 -5.52
CA LEU A 225 -18.11 0.32 -6.01
C LEU A 225 -17.88 1.00 -7.36
N LEU A 226 -16.76 1.72 -7.51
CA LEU A 226 -16.40 2.35 -8.78
C LEU A 226 -16.15 1.32 -9.88
N ALA A 227 -15.49 0.21 -9.56
CA ALA A 227 -15.32 -0.89 -10.50
C ALA A 227 -16.66 -1.50 -10.93
N TRP A 228 -17.62 -1.63 -10.01
CA TRP A 228 -18.97 -2.09 -10.35
C TRP A 228 -19.71 -1.08 -11.24
N LEU A 229 -19.58 0.22 -11.01
CA LEU A 229 -20.16 1.27 -11.87
C LEU A 229 -19.61 1.18 -13.30
N VAL A 230 -18.29 1.02 -13.45
CA VAL A 230 -17.64 0.83 -14.75
C VAL A 230 -18.07 -0.48 -15.41
N PHE A 231 -18.15 -1.56 -14.63
CA PHE A 231 -18.53 -2.88 -15.14
C PHE A 231 -19.99 -2.95 -15.62
N LYS A 232 -20.89 -2.21 -14.97
CA LYS A 232 -22.30 -2.12 -15.35
C LYS A 232 -22.60 -1.09 -16.44
N GLU A 233 -21.57 -0.41 -16.95
CA GLU A 233 -21.70 0.59 -18.02
C GLU A 233 -22.80 1.62 -17.73
N LYS A 234 -22.81 2.16 -16.49
CA LYS A 234 -23.76 3.21 -16.10
C LYS A 234 -23.35 4.56 -16.71
N ASN A 235 -23.58 4.69 -18.02
CA ASN A 235 -23.04 5.78 -18.85
C ASN A 235 -23.44 7.16 -18.32
N THR A 236 -24.66 7.40 -17.87
CA THR A 236 -25.09 8.73 -17.39
C THR A 236 -24.21 9.32 -16.27
N VAL A 237 -23.78 8.50 -15.30
CA VAL A 237 -22.91 8.97 -14.21
C VAL A 237 -21.49 9.16 -14.72
N LEU A 238 -21.00 8.22 -15.52
CA LEU A 238 -19.64 8.28 -16.09
C LEU A 238 -19.49 9.48 -17.03
N ASP A 239 -20.50 9.78 -17.83
CA ASP A 239 -20.53 10.91 -18.76
C ASP A 239 -20.33 12.22 -18.03
N ILE A 240 -20.98 12.42 -16.87
CA ILE A 240 -20.78 13.60 -16.02
C ILE A 240 -19.36 13.62 -15.44
N LEU A 241 -18.91 12.50 -14.86
CA LEU A 241 -17.58 12.42 -14.22
C LEU A 241 -16.42 12.57 -15.22
N PHE A 242 -16.68 12.28 -16.49
CA PHE A 242 -15.67 12.33 -17.56
C PHE A 242 -15.56 13.68 -18.25
N ARG A 243 -16.46 14.62 -17.97
CA ARG A 243 -16.37 15.98 -18.53
C ARG A 243 -15.10 16.69 -18.06
N LYS A 244 -14.47 17.45 -18.95
CA LYS A 244 -13.19 18.14 -18.66
C LYS A 244 -13.34 19.23 -17.60
N ASP A 245 -14.45 19.96 -17.59
CA ASP A 245 -14.73 20.98 -16.58
C ASP A 245 -14.86 20.37 -15.17
N VAL A 246 -15.53 19.21 -15.06
CA VAL A 246 -15.59 18.45 -13.81
C VAL A 246 -14.21 17.96 -13.38
N GLN A 247 -13.40 17.44 -14.32
CA GLN A 247 -12.02 17.04 -14.03
C GLN A 247 -11.19 18.19 -13.49
N TYR A 248 -11.17 19.35 -14.17
CA TYR A 248 -10.41 20.51 -13.71
C TYR A 248 -10.90 21.00 -12.35
N ALA A 249 -12.21 21.07 -12.12
CA ALA A 249 -12.78 21.48 -10.84
C ALA A 249 -12.37 20.52 -9.71
N VAL A 250 -12.49 19.21 -9.91
CA VAL A 250 -12.14 18.22 -8.88
C VAL A 250 -10.63 18.15 -8.66
N TYR A 251 -9.81 18.30 -9.69
CA TYR A 251 -8.35 18.33 -9.53
C TYR A 251 -7.86 19.62 -8.87
N ALA A 252 -8.44 20.77 -9.19
CA ALA A 252 -8.16 22.03 -8.51
C ALA A 252 -8.59 21.95 -7.04
N PHE A 253 -9.79 21.41 -6.76
CA PHE A 253 -10.25 21.17 -5.39
C PHE A 253 -9.32 20.20 -4.65
N THR A 254 -8.91 19.10 -5.30
CA THR A 254 -7.97 18.14 -4.71
C THR A 254 -6.64 18.82 -4.38
N ALA A 255 -6.06 19.56 -5.32
CA ALA A 255 -4.80 20.28 -5.11
C ALA A 255 -4.92 21.31 -3.98
N ALA A 256 -5.99 22.12 -3.98
CA ALA A 256 -6.25 23.09 -2.92
C ALA A 256 -6.44 22.42 -1.55
N PHE A 257 -7.19 21.31 -1.50
CA PHE A 257 -7.41 20.56 -0.28
C PHE A 257 -6.11 19.95 0.26
N PHE A 258 -5.29 19.35 -0.61
CA PHE A 258 -3.96 18.84 -0.26
C PHE A 258 -3.02 19.94 0.24
N LEU A 259 -2.99 21.10 -0.43
CA LEU A 259 -2.13 22.23 -0.07
C LEU A 259 -2.61 22.97 1.19
N SER A 260 -3.91 22.94 1.47
CA SER A 260 -4.48 23.57 2.66
C SER A 260 -4.03 22.91 3.96
N GLY A 261 -3.56 21.66 3.91
CA GLY A 261 -3.26 20.88 5.11
C GLY A 261 -4.50 20.58 5.97
N LEU A 262 -5.71 20.81 5.46
CA LEU A 262 -6.94 20.44 6.16
C LEU A 262 -7.08 18.92 6.15
N HIS A 263 -7.01 18.34 7.34
CA HIS A 263 -7.23 16.92 7.55
C HIS A 263 -8.30 16.73 8.62
N PHE A 264 -9.29 15.91 8.27
CA PHE A 264 -10.30 15.50 9.21
C PHE A 264 -9.82 14.23 9.92
N THR A 265 -9.56 14.34 11.22
CA THR A 265 -9.22 13.20 12.07
C THR A 265 -10.32 12.15 11.97
N GLY A 266 -10.01 10.98 11.42
CA GLY A 266 -10.97 9.88 11.23
C GLY A 266 -11.81 9.93 9.94
N PHE A 267 -11.63 10.93 9.07
CA PHE A 267 -12.36 11.09 7.80
C PHE A 267 -11.41 11.12 6.58
N MET A 268 -10.55 10.11 6.46
CA MET A 268 -9.71 9.93 5.27
C MET A 268 -10.51 9.41 4.06
N GLU A 269 -11.79 9.11 4.25
CA GLU A 269 -12.75 8.67 3.25
C GLU A 269 -13.01 9.74 2.19
N ILE A 270 -12.90 11.04 2.52
CA ILE A 270 -12.99 12.12 1.54
C ILE A 270 -11.88 11.96 0.49
N TYR A 271 -10.66 11.65 0.91
CA TYR A 271 -9.57 11.35 0.00
C TYR A 271 -9.83 10.08 -0.82
N ALA A 272 -10.53 9.08 -0.28
CA ALA A 272 -10.93 7.90 -1.04
C ALA A 272 -11.85 8.27 -2.22
N VAL A 273 -12.77 9.23 -2.04
CA VAL A 273 -13.62 9.76 -3.12
C VAL A 273 -12.79 10.46 -4.19
N LEU A 274 -11.87 11.34 -3.79
CA LEU A 274 -11.00 12.07 -4.72
C LEU A 274 -10.05 11.12 -5.48
N PHE A 275 -9.45 10.16 -4.79
CA PHE A 275 -8.62 9.12 -5.41
C PHE A 275 -9.42 8.21 -6.33
N GLY A 276 -10.65 7.88 -5.95
CA GLY A 276 -11.57 7.13 -6.79
C GLY A 276 -11.90 7.87 -8.09
N PHE A 277 -12.22 9.17 -7.99
CA PHE A 277 -12.42 10.03 -9.14
C PHE A 277 -11.18 10.10 -10.04
N PHE A 278 -10.00 10.25 -9.42
CA PHE A 278 -8.73 10.26 -10.13
C PHE A 278 -8.50 8.94 -10.88
N ILE A 279 -8.52 7.80 -10.20
CA ILE A 279 -8.35 6.46 -10.80
C ILE A 279 -9.36 6.24 -11.92
N LEU A 280 -10.62 6.56 -11.69
CA LEU A 280 -11.68 6.38 -12.68
C LEU A 280 -11.40 7.18 -13.95
N ASN A 281 -10.97 8.44 -13.83
CA ASN A 281 -10.65 9.27 -14.98
C ASN A 281 -9.39 8.80 -15.69
N VAL A 282 -8.27 8.61 -15.00
CA VAL A 282 -7.02 8.26 -15.70
C VAL A 282 -7.07 6.84 -16.30
N ALA A 283 -7.87 5.92 -15.73
CA ALA A 283 -7.93 4.53 -16.18
C ALA A 283 -9.07 4.24 -17.18
N CYS A 284 -10.18 5.00 -17.12
CA CYS A 284 -11.39 4.66 -17.87
C CYS A 284 -11.91 5.79 -18.77
N ASN A 285 -11.47 7.03 -18.57
CA ASN A 285 -11.96 8.18 -19.35
C ASN A 285 -11.12 8.36 -20.62
N PRO A 286 -11.71 8.22 -21.83
CA PRO A 286 -11.00 8.51 -23.07
C PRO A 286 -10.59 9.99 -23.21
N ASN A 287 -11.28 10.89 -22.50
CA ASN A 287 -11.03 12.34 -22.49
C ASN A 287 -10.26 12.80 -21.24
N SER A 288 -9.50 11.90 -20.60
CA SER A 288 -8.73 12.28 -19.41
C SER A 288 -7.74 13.39 -19.74
N VAL A 289 -7.67 14.41 -18.87
CA VAL A 289 -6.70 15.52 -19.02
C VAL A 289 -5.31 15.16 -18.49
N ILE A 290 -5.17 14.01 -17.82
CA ILE A 290 -3.91 13.50 -17.29
C ILE A 290 -3.55 12.21 -18.02
N ASN A 291 -2.32 12.14 -18.53
CA ASN A 291 -1.75 10.93 -19.11
C ASN A 291 -0.49 10.53 -18.34
N LEU A 292 -0.44 9.28 -17.89
CA LEU A 292 0.65 8.66 -17.13
C LEU A 292 1.27 7.45 -17.88
N GLU A 293 0.94 7.24 -19.16
CA GLU A 293 1.43 6.12 -19.96
C GLU A 293 2.85 6.30 -20.52
N TYR A 294 3.65 7.18 -19.92
CA TYR A 294 5.06 7.32 -20.28
C TYR A 294 5.84 6.04 -19.93
N LYS A 295 6.75 5.62 -20.82
CA LYS A 295 7.49 4.34 -20.67
C LYS A 295 8.17 4.21 -19.31
N TRP A 296 8.84 5.27 -18.84
CA TRP A 296 9.56 5.27 -17.57
C TRP A 296 8.60 5.25 -16.37
N ILE A 297 7.51 6.03 -16.40
CA ILE A 297 6.46 6.00 -15.35
C ILE A 297 5.83 4.62 -15.26
N SER A 298 5.48 4.02 -16.40
CA SER A 298 4.89 2.69 -16.45
C SER A 298 5.86 1.62 -15.94
N TYR A 299 7.16 1.76 -16.20
CA TYR A 299 8.18 0.89 -15.63
C TYR A 299 8.28 1.01 -14.11
N LEU A 300 8.41 2.23 -13.59
CA LEU A 300 8.44 2.47 -12.13
C LEU A 300 7.15 1.97 -11.46
N GLY A 301 6.02 2.10 -12.16
CA GLY A 301 4.74 1.56 -11.73
C GLY A 301 4.63 0.04 -11.75
N LYS A 302 5.43 -0.67 -12.55
CA LYS A 302 5.50 -2.13 -12.54
C LYS A 302 6.27 -2.64 -11.32
N ILE A 303 7.36 -1.98 -10.97
CA ILE A 303 8.21 -2.32 -9.81
C ILE A 303 7.74 -1.65 -8.51
N SER A 304 6.60 -0.96 -8.52
CA SER A 304 6.12 -0.14 -7.40
C SER A 304 5.85 -0.92 -6.12
N TYR A 305 5.57 -2.22 -6.24
CA TYR A 305 5.38 -3.10 -5.08
C TYR A 305 6.70 -3.29 -4.33
N GLY A 306 7.79 -3.59 -5.05
CA GLY A 306 9.13 -3.56 -4.50
C GLY A 306 9.49 -2.16 -3.97
N LEU A 307 9.15 -1.10 -4.72
CA LEU A 307 9.45 0.29 -4.30
C LEU A 307 8.84 0.58 -2.93
N TYR A 308 7.58 0.19 -2.71
CA TYR A 308 6.88 0.34 -1.44
C TYR A 308 7.49 -0.51 -0.30
N LEU A 309 8.10 -1.65 -0.60
CA LEU A 309 8.62 -2.54 0.43
C LEU A 309 10.09 -2.28 0.77
N TYR A 310 10.92 -1.93 -0.21
CA TYR A 310 12.36 -1.77 -0.02
C TYR A 310 12.80 -0.35 0.32
N HIS A 311 11.95 0.68 0.16
CA HIS A 311 12.39 2.08 0.28
C HIS A 311 13.00 2.41 1.65
N VAL A 312 12.44 1.90 2.75
CA VAL A 312 13.00 2.20 4.09
C VAL A 312 14.42 1.67 4.22
N VAL A 313 14.70 0.47 3.73
CA VAL A 313 16.04 -0.13 3.74
C VAL A 313 17.02 0.75 2.95
N ALA A 314 16.62 1.21 1.77
CA ALA A 314 17.44 2.09 0.94
C ALA A 314 17.67 3.47 1.57
N ILE A 315 16.65 4.04 2.23
CA ILE A 315 16.75 5.31 2.95
C ILE A 315 17.77 5.19 4.09
N VAL A 316 17.63 4.18 4.95
CA VAL A 316 18.53 3.97 6.10
C VAL A 316 19.97 3.73 5.63
N LEU A 317 20.15 2.88 4.62
CA LEU A 317 21.45 2.64 4.00
C LEU A 317 22.09 3.95 3.50
N THR A 318 21.31 4.76 2.79
CA THR A 318 21.80 6.03 2.22
C THR A 318 22.20 7.01 3.32
N ILE A 319 21.36 7.18 4.34
CA ILE A 319 21.65 8.08 5.47
C ILE A 319 22.96 7.67 6.14
N ASN A 320 23.16 6.36 6.42
CA ASN A 320 24.39 5.90 7.06
C ASN A 320 25.62 6.04 6.17
N ILE A 321 25.51 5.84 4.85
CA ILE A 321 26.61 6.13 3.91
C ILE A 321 26.98 7.61 3.94
N LEU A 322 25.99 8.51 3.91
CA LEU A 322 26.22 9.95 3.88
C LEU A 322 26.87 10.50 5.15
N LYS A 323 26.69 9.85 6.31
CA LYS A 323 27.42 10.22 7.55
C LYS A 323 28.94 10.18 7.37
N TYR A 324 29.46 9.27 6.53
CA TYR A 324 30.91 9.16 6.28
C TYR A 324 31.44 10.24 5.33
N LEU A 325 30.57 10.87 4.53
CA LEU A 325 30.97 11.89 3.55
C LEU A 325 31.17 13.28 4.17
N GLN A 326 30.79 13.50 5.44
CA GLN A 326 31.03 14.71 6.23
C GLN A 326 30.89 16.02 5.43
N THR A 327 29.73 16.23 4.78
CA THR A 327 29.45 17.46 4.03
C THR A 327 28.91 18.56 4.95
N ASP A 328 29.53 19.75 4.92
CA ASP A 328 29.07 20.91 5.68
C ASP A 328 27.83 21.59 5.07
N SER A 329 27.54 21.34 3.79
CA SER A 329 26.39 21.95 3.11
C SER A 329 25.14 21.08 3.24
N THR A 330 24.11 21.61 3.91
CA THR A 330 22.81 20.94 4.05
C THR A 330 22.10 20.73 2.71
N VAL A 331 22.26 21.68 1.77
CA VAL A 331 21.67 21.57 0.42
C VAL A 331 22.28 20.39 -0.34
N VAL A 332 23.61 20.26 -0.30
CA VAL A 332 24.32 19.15 -0.93
C VAL A 332 23.94 17.83 -0.25
N TYR A 333 23.90 17.79 1.07
CA TYR A 333 23.48 16.60 1.83
C TYR A 333 22.07 16.13 1.39
N ASN A 334 21.10 17.05 1.35
CA ASN A 334 19.74 16.73 0.95
C ASN A 334 19.66 16.24 -0.51
N LEU A 335 20.33 16.92 -1.44
CA LEU A 335 20.36 16.51 -2.84
C LEU A 335 20.92 15.10 -3.01
N LEU A 336 22.02 14.80 -2.30
CA LEU A 336 22.63 13.47 -2.30
C LEU A 336 21.71 12.44 -1.68
N LEU A 337 21.09 12.73 -0.53
CA LEU A 337 20.18 11.81 0.16
C LEU A 337 19.01 11.42 -0.73
N TYR A 338 18.31 12.39 -1.31
CA TYR A 338 17.18 12.12 -2.21
C TYR A 338 17.62 11.32 -3.44
N THR A 339 18.69 11.75 -4.10
CA THR A 339 19.16 11.14 -5.35
C THR A 339 19.62 9.70 -5.11
N ILE A 340 20.44 9.47 -4.09
CA ILE A 340 21.00 8.15 -3.78
C ILE A 340 19.90 7.23 -3.24
N ALA A 341 19.03 7.69 -2.31
CA ALA A 341 17.97 6.85 -1.77
C ALA A 341 16.99 6.40 -2.86
N ILE A 342 16.59 7.29 -3.77
CA ILE A 342 15.74 6.95 -4.91
C ILE A 342 16.46 5.99 -5.87
N ALA A 343 17.72 6.27 -6.22
CA ALA A 343 18.50 5.43 -7.14
C ALA A 343 18.72 4.02 -6.58
N VAL A 344 19.11 3.91 -5.31
CA VAL A 344 19.31 2.63 -4.60
C VAL A 344 17.97 1.89 -4.49
N THR A 345 16.87 2.57 -4.17
CA THR A 345 15.54 1.94 -4.14
C THR A 345 15.19 1.36 -5.51
N ILE A 346 15.29 2.16 -6.57
CA ILE A 346 14.97 1.71 -7.94
C ILE A 346 15.86 0.55 -8.37
N LEU A 347 17.14 0.57 -8.02
CA LEU A 347 18.09 -0.51 -8.30
C LEU A 347 17.68 -1.80 -7.61
N ILE A 348 17.47 -1.78 -6.29
CA ILE A 348 17.05 -2.97 -5.50
C ILE A 348 15.74 -3.52 -6.06
N CYS A 349 14.77 -2.66 -6.34
CA CYS A 349 13.47 -3.06 -6.86
C CYS A 349 13.55 -3.64 -8.28
N THR A 350 14.41 -3.08 -9.13
CA THR A 350 14.65 -3.60 -10.48
C THR A 350 15.30 -4.98 -10.42
N LEU A 351 16.30 -5.17 -9.56
CA LEU A 351 16.96 -6.46 -9.37
C LEU A 351 15.97 -7.49 -8.81
N SER A 352 15.22 -7.14 -7.77
CA SER A 352 14.13 -7.98 -7.23
C SER A 352 13.14 -8.36 -8.34
N PHE A 353 12.65 -7.39 -9.11
CA PHE A 353 11.64 -7.65 -10.12
C PHE A 353 12.14 -8.58 -11.21
N GLU A 354 13.34 -8.35 -11.75
CA GLU A 354 13.89 -9.11 -12.86
C GLU A 354 14.35 -10.53 -12.46
N PHE A 355 14.94 -10.68 -11.27
CA PHE A 355 15.55 -11.95 -10.85
C PHE A 355 14.67 -12.80 -9.93
N LEU A 356 13.67 -12.22 -9.27
CA LEU A 356 12.78 -12.95 -8.37
C LEU A 356 11.33 -12.94 -8.86
N GLU A 357 10.72 -11.76 -8.96
CA GLU A 357 9.27 -11.65 -9.18
C GLU A 357 8.89 -12.18 -10.57
N LYS A 358 9.59 -11.72 -11.61
CA LYS A 358 9.29 -12.08 -13.00
C LYS A 358 9.48 -13.58 -13.29
N PRO A 359 10.55 -14.27 -12.82
CA PRO A 359 10.64 -15.73 -12.93
C PRO A 359 9.50 -16.47 -12.23
N LEU A 360 9.13 -16.07 -11.01
CA LEU A 360 8.03 -16.69 -10.26
C LEU A 360 6.68 -16.51 -10.94
N LEU A 361 6.42 -15.30 -11.45
CA LEU A 361 5.20 -15.02 -12.23
C LEU A 361 5.14 -15.83 -13.53
N ARG A 362 6.28 -15.99 -14.23
CA ARG A 362 6.38 -16.85 -15.43
C ARG A 362 6.15 -18.31 -15.10
N TYR A 363 6.71 -18.81 -14.00
CA TYR A 363 6.49 -20.18 -13.53
C TYR A 363 5.00 -20.41 -13.20
N LYS A 364 4.37 -19.47 -12.48
CA LYS A 364 2.94 -19.51 -12.20
C LYS A 364 2.12 -19.55 -13.49
N ASP A 365 2.39 -18.66 -14.45
CA ASP A 365 1.69 -18.62 -15.74
C ASP A 365 1.80 -19.94 -16.51
N ARG A 366 2.98 -20.58 -16.49
CA ARG A 366 3.22 -21.88 -17.16
C ARG A 366 2.48 -23.03 -16.47
N LYS A 367 2.49 -23.09 -15.14
CA LYS A 367 1.99 -24.24 -14.36
C LYS A 367 0.49 -24.17 -14.07
N PHE A 368 -0.03 -22.97 -13.84
CA PHE A 368 -1.40 -22.75 -13.36
C PHE A 368 -2.24 -21.88 -14.31
N GLY A 369 -1.68 -21.46 -15.44
CA GLY A 369 -2.33 -20.54 -16.36
C GLY A 369 -2.31 -19.09 -15.88
N ARG A 370 -2.86 -18.21 -16.72
CA ARG A 370 -2.92 -16.76 -16.48
C ARG A 370 -3.98 -16.35 -15.47
#